data_AF-A0A967D0N4-F1
#
_entry.id   AF-A0A967D0N4-F1
#
_cell.length_a   1.000
_cell.length_b   1.000
_cell.length_c   1.000
_cell.angle_alpha   90.00
_cell.angle_beta   90.00
_cell.angle_gamma   90.00
#
_symmetry.space_group_name_H-M   'P 1'
#
loop_
_entity.id
_entity.type
_entity.pdbx_description
1 polymer ?
#
loop_
_entity_poly.entity_id
_entity_poly.type
_entity_poly.pdbx_seq_one_letter_code
_entity_poly.pdbx_strand_id
1 'polypeptide(L)'
;PTGEMLAKVPLTVLSFITWQFREAQAEDAATRERFGGTSSTSGGAADPMAIDYSCHTRNFKSFFDAVAAGRKPSLDGREGRKAVAIIEACYKSARTGRVVSLKD
;
A
#
# COMPACT_ATOMS: atom_id res chain seq x y z
N PRO A 1 -21.80 -1.17 -13.05
CA PRO A 1 -20.68 -1.80 -13.78
C PRO A 1 -19.33 -1.45 -13.09
N THR A 2 -18.92 -2.28 -12.15
CA THR A 2 -17.68 -2.12 -11.38
C THR A 2 -16.50 -2.51 -12.26
N GLY A 3 -15.88 -1.52 -12.90
CA GLY A 3 -14.70 -1.73 -13.74
C GLY A 3 -13.46 -1.99 -12.88
N GLU A 4 -12.88 -3.18 -13.01
CA GLU A 4 -11.57 -3.48 -12.46
C GLU A 4 -10.48 -2.63 -13.13
N MET A 5 -9.66 -2.04 -12.28
CA MET A 5 -8.51 -1.20 -12.61
C MET A 5 -7.28 -2.06 -12.91
N LEU A 6 -6.68 -1.90 -14.08
CA LEU A 6 -5.45 -2.59 -14.45
C LEU A 6 -4.34 -1.59 -14.76
N ALA A 7 -3.19 -1.75 -14.10
CA ALA A 7 -1.96 -1.06 -14.45
C ALA A 7 -1.42 -1.63 -15.78
N LYS A 8 -1.31 -0.80 -16.82
CA LYS A 8 -0.56 -1.15 -18.03
C LYS A 8 0.92 -0.86 -17.78
N VAL A 9 1.76 -1.88 -17.85
CA VAL A 9 3.21 -1.80 -17.56
C VAL A 9 4.00 -1.80 -18.88
N PRO A 10 4.48 -0.65 -19.38
CA PRO A 10 5.55 -0.63 -20.37
C PRO A 10 6.91 -0.91 -19.68
N LEU A 11 7.79 -1.63 -20.39
CA LEU A 11 9.05 -2.24 -19.93
C LEU A 11 10.19 -1.27 -19.51
N THR A 12 9.89 -0.12 -18.92
CA THR A 12 10.88 0.83 -18.40
C THR A 12 10.65 1.06 -16.90
N VAL A 13 11.41 0.33 -16.08
CA VAL A 13 11.13 0.02 -14.67
C VAL A 13 11.34 1.16 -13.65
N LEU A 14 11.45 2.43 -14.07
CA LEU A 14 11.78 3.54 -13.16
C LEU A 14 10.87 4.77 -13.27
N SER A 15 9.77 4.74 -14.03
CA SER A 15 8.76 5.78 -13.89
C SER A 15 7.34 5.27 -14.15
N PHE A 16 6.51 5.30 -13.10
CA PHE A 16 5.06 5.13 -13.20
C PHE A 16 4.42 6.51 -13.01
N ILE A 17 4.26 7.29 -14.08
CA ILE A 17 3.88 8.71 -13.99
C ILE A 17 2.43 8.98 -14.39
N THR A 18 1.56 7.98 -14.62
CA THR A 18 0.18 8.31 -14.97
C THR A 18 -0.85 7.27 -14.56
N TRP A 19 -1.87 7.75 -13.84
CA TRP A 19 -3.13 7.06 -13.63
C TRP A 19 -4.04 7.36 -14.83
N GLN A 20 -4.29 6.35 -15.67
CA GLN A 20 -5.21 6.43 -16.79
C GLN A 20 -6.25 5.31 -16.72
N PHE A 21 -7.51 5.67 -16.97
CA PHE A 21 -8.55 4.66 -17.16
C PHE A 21 -8.21 3.79 -18.36
N ARG A 22 -8.48 2.48 -18.25
CA ARG A 22 -8.18 1.50 -19.29
C ARG A 22 -8.83 1.85 -20.63
N GLU A 23 -10.06 2.34 -20.56
CA GLU A 23 -10.86 2.86 -21.66
C GLU A 23 -11.31 4.26 -21.25
N ALA A 24 -10.88 5.27 -22.00
CA ALA A 24 -11.26 6.64 -21.70
C ALA A 24 -12.67 6.92 -22.23
N GLN A 25 -13.54 7.40 -21.35
CA GLN A 25 -14.87 7.90 -21.69
C GLN A 25 -14.91 9.42 -21.55
N ALA A 26 -15.87 10.06 -22.23
CA ALA A 26 -16.01 11.52 -22.18
C ALA A 26 -16.28 12.03 -20.75
N GLU A 27 -16.97 11.24 -19.94
CA GLU A 27 -17.31 11.54 -18.54
C GLU A 27 -16.11 11.50 -17.60
N ASP A 28 -15.01 10.84 -17.99
CA ASP A 28 -13.81 10.72 -17.16
C ASP A 28 -13.12 12.07 -16.96
N ALA A 29 -13.36 13.05 -17.84
CA ALA A 29 -12.84 14.41 -17.70
C ALA A 29 -13.30 15.04 -16.37
N ALA A 30 -14.58 14.92 -16.02
CA ALA A 30 -15.14 15.43 -14.78
C ALA A 30 -14.58 14.69 -13.54
N THR A 31 -14.33 13.38 -13.66
CA THR A 31 -13.70 12.59 -12.59
C THR A 31 -12.25 13.04 -12.34
N ARG A 32 -11.48 13.27 -13.41
CA ARG A 32 -10.10 13.77 -13.30
C ARG A 32 -10.05 15.20 -12.76
N GLU A 33 -10.96 16.07 -13.19
CA GLU A 33 -11.06 17.43 -12.67
C GLU A 33 -11.38 17.43 -11.16
N ARG A 34 -12.29 16.55 -10.73
CA ARG A 34 -12.72 16.47 -9.33
C ARG A 34 -11.71 15.79 -8.40
N PHE A 35 -10.98 14.79 -8.87
CA PHE A 35 -10.14 13.91 -8.02
C PHE A 35 -8.67 13.80 -8.44
N GLY A 36 -8.29 14.30 -9.62
CA GLY A 36 -6.94 14.19 -10.18
C GLY A 36 -6.00 15.32 -9.78
N GLY A 37 -6.47 16.31 -9.01
CA GLY A 37 -5.62 17.35 -8.46
C GLY A 37 -4.59 16.81 -7.47
N THR A 38 -3.45 17.49 -7.37
CA THR A 38 -2.42 17.21 -6.37
C THR A 38 -3.02 17.34 -4.97
N SER A 39 -3.13 16.21 -4.27
CA SER A 39 -3.36 16.21 -2.83
C SER A 39 -2.23 16.98 -2.15
N SER A 40 -2.54 17.73 -1.09
CA SER A 40 -1.53 18.37 -0.23
C SER A 40 -0.63 17.36 0.49
N THR A 41 -0.96 16.07 0.41
CA THR A 41 -0.08 14.96 0.80
C THR A 41 0.68 14.45 -0.42
N SER A 42 2.01 14.51 -0.37
CA SER A 42 2.91 13.81 -1.29
C SER A 42 2.78 12.29 -1.05
N GLY A 43 1.69 11.70 -1.52
CA GLY A 43 1.46 10.27 -1.45
C GLY A 43 2.19 9.54 -2.57
N GLY A 44 2.59 8.29 -2.32
CA GLY A 44 3.25 7.43 -3.30
C GLY A 44 2.49 7.21 -4.62
N ALA A 45 1.22 7.59 -4.70
CA ALA A 45 0.41 7.57 -5.91
C ALA A 45 0.73 8.73 -6.88
N ALA A 46 1.17 9.89 -6.37
CA ALA A 46 1.54 11.06 -7.18
C ALA A 46 3.03 11.03 -7.56
N ASP A 47 3.88 10.54 -6.66
CA ASP A 47 5.28 10.28 -6.90
C ASP A 47 5.70 9.00 -6.15
N PRO A 48 5.96 7.88 -6.85
CA PRO A 48 6.44 6.66 -6.22
C PRO A 48 7.74 6.86 -5.42
N MET A 49 8.57 7.84 -5.79
CA MET A 49 9.82 8.17 -5.08
C MET A 49 9.59 9.02 -3.82
N ALA A 50 8.39 9.56 -3.61
CA ALA A 50 8.03 10.25 -2.37
C ALA A 50 7.76 9.31 -1.19
N ILE A 51 7.78 7.99 -1.41
CA ILE A 51 7.66 7.01 -0.32
C ILE A 51 9.01 6.89 0.40
N ASP A 52 9.06 7.35 1.64
CA ASP A 52 10.23 7.19 2.50
C ASP A 52 10.50 5.70 2.82
N TYR A 53 11.75 5.27 2.61
CA TYR A 53 12.20 3.90 2.85
C TYR A 53 12.85 3.72 4.24
N SER A 54 13.02 4.79 5.02
CA SER A 54 13.76 4.76 6.29
C SER A 54 13.21 3.74 7.29
N CYS A 55 11.89 3.52 7.29
CA CYS A 55 11.23 2.51 8.11
C CYS A 55 11.69 1.08 7.78
N HIS A 56 11.83 0.75 6.50
CA HIS A 56 12.35 -0.56 6.07
C HIS A 56 13.81 -0.75 6.46
N THR A 57 14.65 0.28 6.25
CA THR A 57 16.05 0.27 6.66
C THR A 57 16.20 -0.03 8.15
N ARG A 58 15.36 0.59 9.00
CA ARG A 58 15.35 0.35 10.45
C ARG A 58 14.97 -1.08 10.81
N ASN A 59 13.97 -1.64 10.14
CA ASN A 59 13.55 -3.02 10.36
C ASN A 59 14.67 -4.01 9.99
N PHE A 60 15.32 -3.82 8.83
CA PHE A 60 16.44 -4.66 8.42
C PHE A 60 17.61 -4.56 9.39
N LYS A 61 18.00 -3.35 9.78
CA LYS A 61 19.07 -3.14 10.76
C LYS A 61 18.77 -3.88 12.06
N SER A 62 17.55 -3.72 12.60
CA SER A 62 17.16 -4.39 13.84
C SER A 62 17.18 -5.92 13.73
N PHE A 63 16.82 -6.46 12.57
CA PHE A 63 16.90 -7.90 12.32
C PHE A 63 18.36 -8.39 12.31
N PHE A 64 19.24 -7.73 11.55
CA PHE A 64 20.66 -8.10 11.48
C PHE A 64 21.34 -7.97 12.85
N ASP A 65 21.06 -6.90 13.59
CA ASP A 65 21.60 -6.70 14.95
C ASP A 65 21.16 -7.82 15.92
N ALA A 66 19.94 -8.36 15.76
CA ALA A 66 19.45 -9.46 16.58
C ALA A 66 20.12 -10.79 16.20
N VAL A 67 20.24 -11.08 14.91
CA VAL A 67 20.92 -12.28 14.39
C VAL A 67 22.39 -12.31 14.80
N ALA A 68 23.11 -11.21 14.60
CA ALA A 68 24.52 -11.10 14.95
C ALA A 68 24.79 -11.32 16.45
N ALA A 69 23.84 -10.96 17.30
CA ALA A 69 23.94 -11.13 18.75
C ALA A 69 23.35 -12.46 19.26
N GLY A 70 22.89 -13.36 18.37
CA GLY A 70 22.27 -14.63 18.76
C GLY A 70 20.96 -14.47 19.53
N ARG A 71 20.26 -13.33 19.35
CA ARG A 71 19.00 -13.01 20.02
C ARG A 71 17.84 -13.17 19.05
N LYS A 72 16.64 -13.39 19.60
CA LYS A 72 15.41 -13.39 18.81
C LYS A 72 15.13 -11.97 18.28
N PRO A 73 14.83 -11.79 16.98
CA PRO A 73 14.36 -10.51 16.46
C PRO A 73 13.06 -10.07 17.13
N SER A 74 12.92 -8.76 17.37
CA SER A 74 11.67 -8.18 17.91
C SER A 74 10.51 -8.35 16.94
N LEU A 75 10.75 -8.24 15.63
CA LEU A 75 9.80 -8.49 14.56
C LEU A 75 10.02 -9.89 13.98
N ASP A 76 9.52 -10.91 14.68
CA ASP A 76 9.54 -12.30 14.20
C ASP A 76 8.27 -12.64 13.40
N GLY A 77 8.15 -13.90 12.96
CA GLY A 77 6.94 -14.33 12.24
C GLY A 77 5.66 -14.26 13.07
N ARG A 78 5.72 -14.39 14.41
CA ARG A 78 4.54 -14.29 15.26
C ARG A 78 4.05 -12.85 15.35
N GLU A 79 4.97 -11.91 15.54
CA GLU A 79 4.68 -10.47 15.51
C GLU A 79 4.22 -10.02 14.13
N GLY A 80 4.84 -10.53 13.06
CA GLY A 80 4.43 -10.24 11.68
C GLY A 80 2.99 -10.64 11.34
N ARG A 81 2.45 -11.71 11.96
CA ARG A 81 1.06 -12.14 11.74
C ARG A 81 0.02 -11.11 12.18
N LYS A 82 0.36 -10.19 13.09
CA LYS A 82 -0.57 -9.14 13.53
C LYS A 82 -1.01 -8.24 12.37
N ALA A 83 -0.09 -7.89 11.47
CA ALA A 83 -0.40 -7.11 10.28
C ALA A 83 -1.39 -7.83 9.35
N VAL A 84 -1.18 -9.13 9.14
CA VAL A 84 -2.09 -9.97 8.33
C VAL A 84 -3.47 -10.05 8.97
N ALA A 85 -3.55 -10.28 10.28
CA ALA A 85 -4.81 -10.36 11.00
C ALA A 85 -5.62 -9.05 10.89
N ILE A 86 -4.96 -7.90 10.94
CA ILE A 86 -5.59 -6.59 10.72
C ILE A 86 -6.19 -6.50 9.32
N ILE A 87 -5.42 -6.87 8.28
CA ILE A 87 -5.89 -6.83 6.89
C ILE A 87 -7.10 -7.76 6.69
N GLU A 88 -7.04 -8.97 7.24
CA GLU A 88 -8.16 -9.92 7.19
C GLU A 88 -9.42 -9.37 7.89
N ALA A 89 -9.26 -8.70 9.03
CA ALA A 89 -10.36 -8.05 9.74
C ALA A 89 -10.95 -6.89 8.94
N CYS A 90 -10.14 -6.08 8.26
CA CYS A 90 -10.61 -5.04 7.35
C CYS A 90 -11.48 -5.64 6.24
N TYR A 91 -11.01 -6.70 5.58
CA TYR A 91 -11.79 -7.38 4.55
C TYR A 91 -13.07 -8.00 5.11
N LYS A 92 -13.04 -8.60 6.29
CA LYS A 92 -14.22 -9.16 6.94
C LYS A 92 -15.23 -8.07 7.31
N SER A 93 -14.76 -6.93 7.83
CA SER A 93 -15.58 -5.76 8.14
C SER A 93 -16.26 -5.24 6.87
N ALA A 94 -15.50 -5.02 5.79
CA ALA A 94 -16.02 -4.56 4.51
C ALA A 94 -17.09 -5.49 3.93
N ARG A 95 -16.91 -6.82 4.04
CA ARG A 95 -17.90 -7.80 3.55
C ARG A 95 -19.18 -7.86 4.40
N THR A 96 -19.08 -7.59 5.70
CA THR A 96 -20.18 -7.81 6.65
C THR A 96 -20.87 -6.52 7.11
N GLY A 97 -20.27 -5.37 6.86
CA GLY A 97 -20.73 -4.07 7.38
C GLY A 97 -20.64 -3.95 8.91
N ARG A 98 -19.83 -4.78 9.57
CA ARG A 98 -19.75 -4.86 11.04
C ARG A 98 -18.33 -4.68 11.54
N VAL A 99 -18.19 -4.06 12.71
CA VAL A 99 -16.91 -3.97 13.43
C VAL A 99 -16.40 -5.37 13.75
N VAL A 100 -15.12 -5.61 13.46
CA VAL A 100 -14.41 -6.86 13.77
C VAL A 100 -13.35 -6.57 14.83
N SER A 101 -13.46 -7.22 15.99
CA SER A 101 -12.44 -7.15 17.05
C SER A 101 -11.36 -8.21 16.78
N LEU A 102 -10.10 -7.79 16.89
CA LEU A 102 -8.94 -8.68 16.90
C LEU A 102 -8.70 -9.18 18.32
N LYS A 103 -8.29 -10.43 18.44
CA LYS A 103 -7.80 -11.00 19.69
C LYS A 103 -6.27 -10.96 19.66
N ASP A 104 -5.67 -10.69 20.81
CA ASP A 104 -4.22 -10.66 21.01
C ASP A 104 -3.55 -12.01 20.73
#